data_AF-A0A3M8FU20-F1
#
_entry.id   AF-A0A3M8FU20-F1
#
_cell.length_a   1.000
_cell.length_b   1.000
_cell.length_c   1.000
_cell.angle_alpha   90.00
_cell.angle_beta   90.00
_cell.angle_gamma   90.00
#
_symmetry.space_group_name_H-M   'P 1'
#
loop_
_entity.id
_entity.type
_entity.pdbx_description
1 polymer ?
#
loop_
_entity_poly.entity_id
_entity_poly.type
_entity_poly.pdbx_seq_one_letter_code
_entity_poly.pdbx_strand_id
1 'polypeptide(L)'
;MLRTLLVVLIVVSCVAGCRRQPKQYDQSSPEAVIESLEAMVKDGNTQRLHELFYAEDDDMRLALRRFGRMAGRLAELAVAINEAFPEEVEKLKEDAEEAAANGQATSIMARLSQGMMRQRRSPNSNPGDTFNSAFQQLLTNPYDSFEQASDRLTAMEIGEGYAGLMWDGKPLLPPFGIKIREDVDDKWYIELPLDLPIVTKYRPRSEEQWLIAGYLMKSWENAAVDLKTQVEDGKFRNIDEVAQEAGAMVLPPTLMIGIAYSSQFKEDD
;
A
#
# COMPACT_ATOMS: atom_id res chain seq x y z
N MET A 1 -34.81 46.92 -16.24
CA MET A 1 -34.72 45.88 -15.20
C MET A 1 -34.83 44.46 -15.73
N LEU A 2 -35.63 44.18 -16.77
CA LEU A 2 -35.74 42.83 -17.36
C LEU A 2 -34.45 42.35 -18.10
N ARG A 3 -33.68 43.28 -18.69
CA ARG A 3 -32.43 42.96 -19.40
C ARG A 3 -31.24 42.62 -18.50
N THR A 4 -31.19 43.17 -17.28
CA THR A 4 -30.13 42.87 -16.30
C THR A 4 -30.36 41.52 -15.60
N LEU A 5 -31.61 41.09 -15.46
CA LEU A 5 -31.96 39.78 -14.90
C LEU A 5 -31.58 38.62 -15.83
N LEU A 6 -31.62 38.82 -17.15
CA LEU A 6 -31.28 37.77 -18.12
C LEU A 6 -29.78 37.49 -18.22
N VAL A 7 -28.94 38.51 -18.02
CA VAL A 7 -27.47 38.37 -18.06
C VAL A 7 -26.95 37.67 -16.80
N VAL A 8 -27.56 37.90 -15.64
CA VAL A 8 -27.19 37.19 -14.40
C VAL A 8 -27.57 35.71 -14.47
N LEU A 9 -28.69 35.36 -15.11
CA LEU A 9 -29.11 33.96 -15.25
C LEU A 9 -28.16 33.14 -16.16
N ILE A 10 -27.64 33.74 -17.24
CA ILE A 10 -26.73 33.07 -18.18
C ILE A 10 -25.32 32.90 -17.57
N VAL A 11 -24.86 33.86 -16.77
CA VAL A 11 -23.54 33.76 -16.10
C VAL A 11 -23.55 32.72 -14.97
N VAL A 12 -24.68 32.51 -14.29
CA VAL A 12 -24.79 31.47 -13.25
C VAL A 12 -24.82 30.04 -13.84
N SER A 13 -25.28 29.86 -15.08
CA SER A 13 -25.30 28.54 -15.74
C SER A 13 -23.91 28.05 -16.20
N CYS A 14 -22.94 28.94 -16.41
CA CYS A 14 -21.58 28.56 -16.83
C CYS A 14 -20.64 28.25 -15.64
N VAL A 15 -21.10 28.40 -14.39
CA VAL A 15 -20.36 28.00 -13.18
C VAL A 15 -20.85 26.65 -12.65
N ALA A 16 -21.66 25.92 -13.43
CA ALA A 16 -21.80 24.48 -13.24
C ALA A 16 -20.41 23.87 -13.49
N GLY A 17 -19.65 23.76 -12.41
CA GLY A 17 -18.26 23.34 -12.44
C GLY A 17 -18.11 22.11 -13.30
N CYS A 18 -17.06 22.10 -14.11
CA CYS A 18 -16.49 20.88 -14.64
C CYS A 18 -16.17 19.97 -13.44
N ARG A 19 -17.18 19.25 -12.94
CA ARG A 19 -17.00 18.07 -12.10
C ARG A 19 -16.25 17.13 -13.03
N ARG A 20 -14.92 17.17 -12.94
CA ARG A 20 -14.06 16.11 -13.47
C ARG A 20 -14.72 14.82 -12.99
N GLN A 21 -15.26 14.04 -13.93
CA GLN A 21 -15.79 12.74 -13.56
C GLN A 21 -14.65 12.00 -12.86
N PRO A 22 -14.95 11.28 -11.76
CA PRO A 22 -13.91 10.52 -11.07
C PRO A 22 -13.23 9.63 -12.11
N LYS A 23 -11.89 9.74 -12.20
CA LYS A 23 -11.08 8.96 -13.16
C LYS A 23 -11.45 7.49 -12.98
N GLN A 24 -11.89 6.84 -14.05
CA GLN A 24 -12.14 5.40 -14.00
C GLN A 24 -10.80 4.68 -14.25
N TYR A 25 -10.58 3.62 -13.48
CA TYR A 25 -9.42 2.74 -13.63
C TYR A 25 -9.89 1.48 -14.32
N ASP A 26 -9.17 1.08 -15.35
CA ASP A 26 -9.51 -0.06 -16.18
C ASP A 26 -9.11 -1.38 -15.50
N GLN A 27 -9.97 -2.39 -15.62
CA GLN A 27 -9.77 -3.73 -15.11
C GLN A 27 -10.23 -4.77 -16.15
N SER A 28 -10.29 -4.39 -17.43
CA SER A 28 -10.78 -5.25 -18.53
C SER A 28 -9.81 -6.37 -18.92
N SER A 29 -8.53 -6.26 -18.54
CA SER A 29 -7.52 -7.31 -18.72
C SER A 29 -6.53 -7.33 -17.53
N PRO A 30 -5.73 -8.40 -17.37
CA PRO A 30 -4.65 -8.44 -16.39
C PRO A 30 -3.66 -7.27 -16.51
N GLU A 31 -3.31 -6.88 -17.74
CA GLU A 31 -2.43 -5.75 -18.03
C GLU A 31 -3.09 -4.42 -17.64
N ALA A 32 -4.39 -4.26 -17.94
CA ALA A 32 -5.13 -3.07 -17.55
C ALA A 32 -5.15 -2.87 -16.02
N VAL A 33 -5.16 -3.95 -15.23
CA VAL A 33 -5.03 -3.88 -13.76
C VAL A 33 -3.66 -3.34 -13.34
N ILE A 34 -2.58 -3.76 -14.01
CA ILE A 34 -1.21 -3.26 -13.73
C ILE A 34 -1.10 -1.79 -14.12
N GLU A 35 -1.61 -1.40 -15.28
CA GLU A 35 -1.64 0.00 -15.74
C GLU A 35 -2.47 0.88 -14.78
N SER A 36 -3.61 0.37 -14.31
CA SER A 36 -4.44 1.06 -13.33
C SER A 36 -3.76 1.20 -11.98
N LEU A 37 -3.03 0.18 -11.53
CA LEU A 37 -2.23 0.22 -10.31
C LEU A 37 -1.19 1.34 -10.41
N GLU A 38 -0.44 1.38 -11.50
CA GLU A 38 0.53 2.44 -11.79
C GLU A 38 -0.13 3.82 -11.84
N ALA A 39 -1.25 3.95 -12.56
CA ALA A 39 -1.97 5.21 -12.68
C ALA A 39 -2.52 5.71 -11.33
N MET A 40 -3.03 4.82 -10.48
CA MET A 40 -3.49 5.18 -9.13
C MET A 40 -2.34 5.71 -8.28
N VAL A 41 -1.16 5.12 -8.42
CA VAL A 41 0.05 5.56 -7.73
C VAL A 41 0.52 6.92 -8.24
N LYS A 42 0.70 7.07 -9.56
CA LYS A 42 1.17 8.32 -10.20
C LYS A 42 0.24 9.50 -9.94
N ASP A 43 -1.06 9.26 -9.95
CA ASP A 43 -2.05 10.31 -9.71
C ASP A 43 -2.23 10.65 -8.23
N GLY A 44 -1.52 9.97 -7.31
CA GLY A 44 -1.73 10.12 -5.86
C GLY A 44 -3.08 9.61 -5.38
N ASN A 45 -3.75 8.73 -6.14
CA ASN A 45 -5.04 8.14 -5.83
C ASN A 45 -4.90 6.78 -5.11
N THR A 46 -3.88 6.62 -4.28
CA THR A 46 -3.55 5.35 -3.60
C THR A 46 -4.65 4.88 -2.65
N GLN A 47 -5.55 5.77 -2.22
CA GLN A 47 -6.76 5.41 -1.48
C GLN A 47 -7.69 4.47 -2.24
N ARG A 48 -7.58 4.41 -3.57
CA ARG A 48 -8.39 3.57 -4.45
C ARG A 48 -7.73 2.23 -4.80
N LEU A 49 -6.50 1.97 -4.34
CA LEU A 49 -5.80 0.69 -4.58
C LEU A 49 -6.64 -0.53 -4.22
N HIS A 50 -7.47 -0.40 -3.18
CA HIS A 50 -8.40 -1.44 -2.73
C HIS A 50 -9.39 -1.94 -3.79
N GLU A 51 -9.63 -1.16 -4.85
CA GLU A 51 -10.51 -1.52 -5.97
C GLU A 51 -9.88 -2.59 -6.86
N LEU A 52 -8.55 -2.64 -6.93
CA LEU A 52 -7.81 -3.60 -7.75
C LEU A 52 -7.65 -4.97 -7.10
N PHE A 53 -8.00 -5.10 -5.81
CA PHE A 53 -7.90 -6.37 -5.08
C PHE A 53 -9.22 -7.12 -5.08
N TYR A 54 -9.12 -8.42 -5.27
CA TYR A 54 -10.24 -9.34 -5.16
C TYR A 54 -10.73 -9.39 -3.71
N ALA A 55 -12.04 -9.46 -3.52
CA ALA A 55 -12.64 -9.66 -2.21
C ALA A 55 -13.62 -10.83 -2.29
N GLU A 56 -13.48 -11.79 -1.39
CA GLU A 56 -14.32 -12.98 -1.34
C GLU A 56 -15.72 -12.70 -0.78
N ASP A 57 -15.81 -11.71 0.11
CA ASP A 57 -17.03 -11.30 0.79
C ASP A 57 -17.03 -9.80 1.12
N ASP A 58 -18.16 -9.32 1.65
CA ASP A 58 -18.34 -7.91 2.02
C ASP A 58 -17.41 -7.47 3.16
N ASP A 59 -17.05 -8.38 4.07
CA ASP A 59 -16.17 -8.10 5.22
C ASP A 59 -14.74 -7.86 4.76
N MET A 60 -14.23 -8.72 3.88
CA MET A 60 -12.96 -8.56 3.19
C MET A 60 -12.96 -7.27 2.36
N ARG A 61 -14.05 -6.97 1.63
CA ARG A 61 -14.16 -5.72 0.86
C ARG A 61 -14.10 -4.49 1.78
N LEU A 62 -14.73 -4.55 2.96
CA LEU A 62 -14.66 -3.48 3.95
C LEU A 62 -13.24 -3.30 4.52
N ALA A 63 -12.54 -4.41 4.80
CA ALA A 63 -11.15 -4.39 5.22
C ALA A 63 -10.24 -3.78 4.14
N LEU A 64 -10.39 -4.19 2.87
CA LEU A 64 -9.66 -3.61 1.75
C LEU A 64 -9.91 -2.11 1.61
N ARG A 65 -11.14 -1.62 1.79
CA ARG A 65 -11.43 -0.17 1.81
C ARG A 65 -10.66 0.57 2.92
N ARG A 66 -10.49 -0.05 4.09
CA ARG A 66 -9.66 0.49 5.18
C ARG A 66 -8.19 0.51 4.80
N PHE A 67 -7.70 -0.56 4.17
CA PHE A 67 -6.35 -0.61 3.60
C PHE A 67 -6.12 0.52 2.59
N GLY A 68 -7.07 0.76 1.68
CA GLY A 68 -7.01 1.87 0.75
C GLY A 68 -6.82 3.20 1.47
N ARG A 69 -7.69 3.55 2.41
CA ARG A 69 -7.55 4.81 3.19
C ARG A 69 -6.20 4.93 3.89
N MET A 70 -5.73 3.86 4.52
CA MET A 70 -4.41 3.81 5.14
C MET A 70 -3.30 4.08 4.12
N ALA A 71 -3.32 3.43 2.96
CA ALA A 71 -2.36 3.67 1.87
C ALA A 71 -2.39 5.12 1.37
N GLY A 72 -3.58 5.71 1.26
CA GLY A 72 -3.77 7.14 0.98
C GLY A 72 -3.07 8.06 1.99
N ARG A 73 -3.23 7.80 3.29
CA ARG A 73 -2.58 8.60 4.34
C ARG A 73 -1.07 8.43 4.38
N LEU A 74 -0.58 7.22 4.14
CA LEU A 74 0.86 6.96 4.02
C LEU A 74 1.46 7.67 2.80
N ALA A 75 0.73 7.74 1.68
CA ALA A 75 1.13 8.52 0.51
C ALA A 75 1.26 10.01 0.83
N GLU A 76 0.24 10.57 1.48
CA GLU A 76 0.26 11.98 1.91
C GLU A 76 1.41 12.28 2.88
N LEU A 77 1.70 11.36 3.81
CA LEU A 77 2.85 11.47 4.70
C LEU A 77 4.17 11.46 3.93
N ALA A 78 4.33 10.56 2.95
CA ALA A 78 5.55 10.47 2.16
C ALA A 78 5.79 11.75 1.34
N VAL A 79 4.73 12.37 0.81
CA VAL A 79 4.81 13.68 0.16
C VAL A 79 5.31 14.75 1.14
N ALA A 80 4.71 14.84 2.33
CA ALA A 80 5.14 15.83 3.35
C ALA A 80 6.60 15.63 3.79
N ILE A 81 7.05 14.38 3.91
CA ILE A 81 8.45 14.07 4.23
C ILE A 81 9.39 14.49 3.10
N ASN A 82 9.03 14.22 1.85
CA ASN A 82 9.83 14.65 0.69
C ASN A 82 9.94 16.18 0.59
N GLU A 83 8.87 16.90 0.94
CA GLU A 83 8.87 18.36 1.01
C GLU A 83 9.72 18.90 2.18
N ALA A 84 9.69 18.24 3.34
CA ALA A 84 10.41 18.67 4.54
C ALA A 84 11.89 18.30 4.55
N PHE A 85 12.26 17.14 3.99
CA PHE A 85 13.61 16.57 4.04
C PHE A 85 14.14 16.17 2.64
N PRO A 86 14.14 17.07 1.64
CA PRO A 86 14.44 16.72 0.26
C PRO A 86 15.85 16.14 0.08
N GLU A 87 16.86 16.71 0.75
CA GLU A 87 18.25 16.24 0.67
C GLU A 87 18.43 14.83 1.25
N GLU A 88 17.75 14.53 2.35
CA GLU A 88 17.80 13.19 2.95
C GLU A 88 17.09 12.17 2.08
N VAL A 89 15.95 12.53 1.49
CA VAL A 89 15.24 11.65 0.54
C VAL A 89 16.09 11.38 -0.69
N GLU A 90 16.73 12.41 -1.26
CA GLU A 90 17.62 12.25 -2.42
C GLU A 90 18.78 11.31 -2.10
N LYS A 91 19.48 11.54 -0.98
CA LYS A 91 20.55 10.67 -0.53
C LYS A 91 20.08 9.21 -0.34
N LEU A 92 18.91 9.01 0.27
CA LEU A 92 18.38 7.67 0.50
C LEU A 92 17.96 6.98 -0.82
N LYS A 93 17.57 7.74 -1.85
CA LYS A 93 17.36 7.21 -3.20
C LYS A 93 18.68 6.78 -3.84
N GLU A 94 19.72 7.61 -3.78
CA GLU A 94 21.06 7.28 -4.28
C GLU A 94 21.60 5.99 -3.61
N ASP A 95 21.50 5.91 -2.27
CA ASP A 95 21.91 4.73 -1.51
C ASP A 95 21.13 3.47 -1.94
N ALA A 96 19.84 3.62 -2.27
CA ALA A 96 19.00 2.52 -2.75
C ALA A 96 19.37 2.07 -4.18
N GLU A 97 19.70 3.00 -5.08
CA GLU A 97 20.15 2.72 -6.44
C GLU A 97 21.54 2.06 -6.46
N GLU A 98 22.47 2.56 -5.65
CA GLU A 98 23.79 1.95 -5.49
C GLU A 98 23.69 0.52 -4.95
N ALA A 99 22.81 0.28 -3.97
CA ALA A 99 22.55 -1.06 -3.47
C ALA A 99 21.97 -1.98 -4.56
N ALA A 100 21.11 -1.46 -5.45
CA ALA A 100 20.53 -2.22 -6.57
C ALA A 100 21.61 -2.60 -7.60
N ALA A 101 22.44 -1.64 -7.98
CA ALA A 101 23.53 -1.84 -8.91
C ALA A 101 24.54 -2.87 -8.40
N ASN A 102 24.78 -2.90 -7.09
CA ASN A 102 25.68 -3.84 -6.43
C ASN A 102 25.07 -5.24 -6.18
N GLY A 103 23.88 -5.53 -6.73
CA GLY A 103 23.21 -6.83 -6.61
C GLY A 103 22.76 -7.16 -5.19
N GLN A 104 22.71 -6.17 -4.30
CA GLN A 104 22.06 -6.34 -3.01
C GLN A 104 20.56 -6.40 -3.25
N ALA A 105 19.87 -7.32 -2.60
CA ALA A 105 18.42 -7.44 -2.67
C ALA A 105 17.76 -6.09 -2.35
N THR A 106 17.26 -5.37 -3.37
CA THR A 106 16.66 -4.04 -3.21
C THR A 106 15.16 -4.04 -3.12
N SER A 107 14.48 -5.13 -3.49
CA SER A 107 13.05 -5.18 -3.27
C SER A 107 12.78 -5.24 -1.76
N ILE A 108 11.87 -4.37 -1.30
CA ILE A 108 11.34 -4.37 0.08
C ILE A 108 10.96 -5.80 0.48
N MET A 109 10.41 -6.59 -0.46
CA MET A 109 10.11 -8.01 -0.26
C MET A 109 11.32 -8.91 -0.05
N ALA A 110 12.39 -8.77 -0.84
CA ALA A 110 13.58 -9.59 -0.65
C ALA A 110 14.27 -9.27 0.69
N ARG A 111 14.27 -8.01 1.13
CA ARG A 111 14.78 -7.61 2.45
C ARG A 111 13.88 -8.05 3.59
N LEU A 112 12.56 -7.96 3.45
CA LEU A 112 11.61 -8.49 4.44
C LEU A 112 11.79 -10.01 4.60
N SER A 113 11.97 -10.73 3.48
CA SER A 113 12.26 -12.18 3.50
C SER A 113 13.61 -12.49 4.17
N GLN A 114 14.62 -11.66 3.93
CA GLN A 114 15.94 -11.79 4.53
C GLN A 114 15.94 -11.40 6.02
N GLY A 115 15.12 -10.41 6.41
CA GLY A 115 14.85 -10.01 7.78
C GLY A 115 14.20 -11.14 8.58
N MET A 116 13.18 -11.77 8.02
CA MET A 116 12.56 -12.97 8.60
C MET A 116 13.55 -14.14 8.72
N MET A 117 14.45 -14.35 7.75
CA MET A 117 15.51 -15.36 7.87
C MET A 117 16.58 -15.00 8.92
N ARG A 118 16.95 -13.72 9.05
CA ARG A 118 17.93 -13.24 10.03
C ARG A 118 17.41 -13.27 11.46
N GLN A 119 16.14 -12.98 11.68
CA GLN A 119 15.48 -13.08 12.99
C GLN A 119 15.48 -14.52 13.53
N ARG A 120 15.52 -15.52 12.63
CA ARG A 120 15.70 -16.94 13.00
C ARG A 120 17.13 -17.29 13.44
N ARG A 121 18.12 -16.42 13.16
CA ARG A 121 19.56 -16.63 13.46
C ARG A 121 20.11 -15.71 14.56
N SER A 122 19.43 -14.63 14.92
CA SER A 122 19.84 -13.72 16.00
C SER A 122 18.62 -13.29 16.83
N PRO A 123 18.36 -13.88 18.01
CA PRO A 123 17.24 -13.54 18.87
C PRO A 123 17.30 -12.13 19.49
N ASN A 124 18.41 -11.42 19.30
CA ASN A 124 18.74 -10.18 20.03
C ASN A 124 18.58 -8.90 19.20
N SER A 125 17.97 -8.96 18.02
CA SER A 125 17.66 -7.74 17.24
C SER A 125 16.49 -6.98 17.88
N ASN A 126 16.68 -5.69 18.17
CA ASN A 126 15.62 -4.82 18.67
C ASN A 126 14.51 -4.69 17.60
N PRO A 127 13.25 -5.04 17.90
CA PRO A 127 12.14 -4.90 16.96
C PRO A 127 11.95 -3.46 16.44
N GLY A 128 12.28 -2.47 17.28
CA GLY A 128 12.22 -1.05 16.92
C GLY A 128 13.17 -0.69 15.76
N ASP A 129 14.41 -1.16 15.81
CA ASP A 129 15.42 -0.84 14.78
C ASP A 129 15.04 -1.46 13.42
N THR A 130 14.47 -2.67 13.44
CA THR A 130 14.02 -3.36 12.22
C THR A 130 12.83 -2.64 11.58
N PHE A 131 11.89 -2.16 12.39
CA PHE A 131 10.77 -1.34 11.94
C PHE A 131 11.25 -0.02 11.36
N ASN A 132 12.16 0.67 12.07
CA ASN A 132 12.68 1.97 11.69
C ASN A 132 13.31 1.92 10.29
N SER A 133 14.19 0.95 10.04
CA SER A 133 14.82 0.78 8.73
C SER A 133 13.82 0.43 7.61
N ALA A 134 12.82 -0.41 7.89
CA ALA A 134 11.79 -0.75 6.91
C ALA A 134 10.87 0.45 6.59
N PHE A 135 10.54 1.25 7.59
CA PHE A 135 9.73 2.45 7.43
C PHE A 135 10.48 3.53 6.66
N GLN A 136 11.75 3.79 6.98
CA GLN A 136 12.59 4.69 6.20
C GLN A 136 12.69 4.26 4.73
N GLN A 137 12.86 2.97 4.47
CA GLN A 137 12.90 2.47 3.10
C GLN A 137 11.57 2.65 2.36
N LEU A 138 10.44 2.48 3.04
CA LEU A 138 9.11 2.76 2.48
C LEU A 138 8.92 4.24 2.12
N LEU A 139 9.44 5.14 2.97
CA LEU A 139 9.27 6.59 2.83
C LEU A 139 10.21 7.22 1.79
N THR A 140 11.37 6.62 1.56
CA THR A 140 12.43 7.18 0.70
C THR A 140 12.22 6.85 -0.77
N ASN A 141 11.51 5.77 -1.05
CA ASN A 141 11.17 5.39 -2.41
C ASN A 141 9.75 4.80 -2.50
N PRO A 142 8.70 5.56 -2.14
CA PRO A 142 7.34 5.06 -2.24
C PRO A 142 6.93 4.87 -3.72
N TYR A 143 7.47 5.69 -4.65
CA TYR A 143 6.91 5.87 -5.99
C TYR A 143 7.90 5.97 -7.16
N ASP A 144 9.16 6.37 -6.97
CA ASP A 144 10.14 6.46 -8.08
C ASP A 144 10.58 5.09 -8.61
N SER A 145 10.63 4.10 -7.71
CA SER A 145 10.80 2.70 -8.08
C SER A 145 9.58 2.12 -8.78
N PHE A 146 8.41 2.79 -8.75
CA PHE A 146 7.18 2.25 -9.30
C PHE A 146 7.10 2.38 -10.82
N GLU A 147 7.67 3.42 -11.43
CA GLU A 147 7.80 3.52 -12.91
C GLU A 147 8.75 2.46 -13.46
N GLN A 148 9.91 2.29 -12.81
CA GLN A 148 10.83 1.22 -13.19
C GLN A 148 10.27 -0.17 -12.84
N ALA A 149 9.37 -0.26 -11.86
CA ALA A 149 8.68 -1.50 -11.51
C ALA A 149 7.57 -1.85 -12.49
N SER A 150 6.78 -0.87 -12.95
CA SER A 150 5.68 -1.12 -13.89
C SER A 150 6.20 -1.65 -15.21
N ASP A 151 7.32 -1.12 -15.72
CA ASP A 151 8.00 -1.63 -16.92
C ASP A 151 8.44 -3.11 -16.81
N ARG A 152 8.67 -3.58 -15.58
CA ARG A 152 9.13 -4.94 -15.27
C ARG A 152 7.98 -5.86 -14.89
N LEU A 153 6.86 -5.29 -14.46
CA LEU A 153 5.65 -5.98 -14.08
C LEU A 153 4.86 -6.34 -15.34
N THR A 154 4.67 -7.63 -15.55
CA THR A 154 3.87 -8.15 -16.65
C THR A 154 2.89 -9.16 -16.11
N ALA A 155 1.81 -9.42 -16.85
CA ALA A 155 0.92 -10.53 -16.58
C ALA A 155 1.20 -11.65 -17.58
N MET A 156 1.11 -12.90 -17.11
CA MET A 156 1.16 -14.08 -17.96
C MET A 156 -0.09 -14.90 -17.68
N GLU A 157 -0.95 -15.09 -18.68
CA GLU A 157 -2.10 -15.98 -18.55
C GLU A 157 -1.65 -17.40 -18.21
N ILE A 158 -2.27 -17.98 -17.18
CA ILE A 158 -1.98 -19.34 -16.70
C ILE A 158 -3.12 -20.28 -17.11
N GLY A 159 -4.35 -19.78 -17.15
CA GLY A 159 -5.54 -20.54 -17.53
C GLY A 159 -6.77 -19.63 -17.69
N GLU A 160 -7.92 -20.21 -18.00
CA GLU A 160 -9.18 -19.47 -18.15
C GLU A 160 -9.51 -18.68 -16.88
N GLY A 161 -9.62 -17.36 -17.01
CA GLY A 161 -9.92 -16.44 -15.91
C GLY A 161 -8.78 -16.23 -14.90
N TYR A 162 -7.53 -16.66 -15.20
CA TYR A 162 -6.38 -16.48 -14.32
C TYR A 162 -5.09 -16.09 -15.05
N ALA A 163 -4.41 -15.09 -14.52
CA ALA A 163 -3.07 -14.69 -14.89
C ALA A 163 -2.14 -14.66 -13.67
N GLY A 164 -0.85 -14.87 -13.89
CA GLY A 164 0.20 -14.68 -12.89
C GLY A 164 0.90 -13.35 -13.11
N LEU A 165 1.17 -12.63 -12.03
CA LEU A 165 2.08 -11.49 -12.05
C LEU A 165 3.52 -11.95 -12.16
N MET A 166 4.23 -11.31 -13.08
CA MET A 166 5.60 -11.59 -13.46
C MET A 166 6.45 -10.33 -13.23
N TRP A 167 7.70 -10.54 -12.84
CA TRP A 167 8.73 -9.53 -12.69
C TRP A 167 9.94 -9.92 -13.55
N ASP A 168 10.25 -9.14 -14.58
CA ASP A 168 11.25 -9.49 -15.60
C ASP A 168 11.04 -10.91 -16.18
N GLY A 169 9.79 -11.26 -16.46
CA GLY A 169 9.43 -12.58 -16.97
C GLY A 169 9.59 -13.74 -15.97
N LYS A 170 9.80 -13.46 -14.68
CA LYS A 170 9.81 -14.47 -13.60
C LYS A 170 8.59 -14.31 -12.70
N PRO A 171 7.95 -15.39 -12.24
CA PRO A 171 6.81 -15.28 -11.32
C PRO A 171 7.15 -14.49 -10.06
N LEU A 172 6.27 -13.58 -9.66
CA LEU A 172 6.37 -12.84 -8.41
C LEU A 172 5.97 -13.77 -7.25
N LEU A 173 6.80 -13.91 -6.20
CA LEU A 173 6.65 -14.91 -5.12
C LEU A 173 6.64 -16.39 -5.57
N PRO A 174 7.74 -16.92 -6.13
CA PRO A 174 7.85 -18.35 -6.45
C PRO A 174 7.73 -19.23 -5.19
N PRO A 175 7.15 -20.45 -5.29
CA PRO A 175 6.58 -21.08 -6.48
C PRO A 175 5.11 -20.69 -6.77
N PHE A 176 4.45 -19.96 -5.87
CA PHE A 176 2.99 -19.84 -5.84
C PHE A 176 2.44 -18.70 -6.72
N GLY A 177 3.25 -17.68 -7.01
CA GLY A 177 2.80 -16.54 -7.82
C GLY A 177 1.92 -15.56 -7.03
N ILE A 178 1.86 -14.29 -7.46
CA ILE A 178 0.68 -13.46 -7.20
C ILE A 178 -0.26 -13.65 -8.39
N LYS A 179 -1.50 -14.03 -8.12
CA LYS A 179 -2.50 -14.25 -9.17
C LYS A 179 -3.31 -12.98 -9.43
N ILE A 180 -3.73 -12.81 -10.67
CA ILE A 180 -4.82 -11.93 -11.06
C ILE A 180 -5.93 -12.85 -11.55
N ARG A 181 -7.16 -12.65 -11.08
CA ARG A 181 -8.31 -13.44 -11.50
C ARG A 181 -9.37 -12.55 -12.14
N GLU A 182 -10.07 -13.11 -13.09
CA GLU A 182 -11.35 -12.59 -13.56
C GLU A 182 -12.46 -12.96 -12.56
N ASP A 183 -13.39 -12.04 -12.33
CA ASP A 183 -14.55 -12.22 -11.46
C ASP A 183 -15.86 -12.12 -12.26
N VAL A 184 -16.99 -12.37 -11.59
CA VAL A 184 -18.33 -12.42 -12.20
C VAL A 184 -18.81 -11.11 -12.85
N ASP A 185 -18.11 -9.99 -12.64
CA ASP A 185 -18.41 -8.70 -13.25
C ASP A 185 -17.56 -8.39 -14.49
N ASP A 186 -16.94 -9.42 -15.11
CA ASP A 186 -16.06 -9.35 -16.28
C ASP A 186 -14.85 -8.41 -16.05
N LYS A 187 -14.37 -8.34 -14.80
CA LYS A 187 -13.19 -7.57 -14.41
C LYS A 187 -12.13 -8.44 -13.76
N TRP A 188 -10.90 -7.97 -13.92
CA TRP A 188 -9.71 -8.59 -13.36
C TRP A 188 -9.31 -7.93 -12.04
N TYR A 189 -8.86 -8.76 -11.10
CA TYR A 189 -8.47 -8.35 -9.76
C TYR A 189 -7.23 -9.10 -9.27
N ILE A 190 -6.36 -8.41 -8.55
CA ILE A 190 -5.23 -9.00 -7.84
C ILE A 190 -5.77 -9.85 -6.68
N GLU A 191 -5.45 -11.14 -6.69
CA GLU A 191 -5.82 -12.08 -5.63
C GLU A 191 -4.76 -12.07 -4.53
N LEU A 192 -5.18 -11.75 -3.31
CA LEU A 192 -4.30 -11.84 -2.15
C LEU A 192 -3.98 -13.32 -1.86
N PRO A 193 -2.70 -13.69 -1.67
CA PRO A 193 -2.29 -15.09 -1.47
C PRO A 193 -2.57 -15.57 -0.03
N LEU A 194 -3.83 -15.48 0.40
CA LEU A 194 -4.29 -15.83 1.75
C LEU A 194 -4.39 -17.34 1.95
N ASP A 195 -4.34 -18.12 0.87
CA ASP A 195 -4.43 -19.58 0.82
C ASP A 195 -3.06 -20.28 0.95
N LEU A 196 -1.95 -19.54 0.95
CA LEU A 196 -0.62 -20.13 1.15
C LEU A 196 -0.54 -20.88 2.50
N PRO A 197 0.16 -22.03 2.59
CA PRO A 197 0.20 -22.84 3.81
C PRO A 197 0.61 -22.08 5.09
N ILE A 198 1.49 -21.07 4.94
CA ILE A 198 1.96 -20.23 6.06
C ILE A 198 0.92 -19.15 6.42
N VAL A 199 0.19 -18.62 5.43
CA VAL A 199 -0.76 -17.51 5.60
C VAL A 199 -2.15 -18.01 6.01
N THR A 200 -2.56 -19.18 5.51
CA THR A 200 -3.87 -19.80 5.78
C THR A 200 -4.17 -19.97 7.27
N LYS A 201 -3.14 -20.18 8.11
CA LYS A 201 -3.31 -20.25 9.57
C LYS A 201 -3.76 -18.92 10.20
N TYR A 202 -3.43 -17.80 9.56
CA TYR A 202 -3.72 -16.45 10.00
C TYR A 202 -4.65 -15.71 9.02
N ARG A 203 -5.37 -16.45 8.18
CA ARG A 203 -6.34 -15.89 7.25
C ARG A 203 -7.61 -15.55 8.04
N PRO A 204 -8.12 -14.31 7.96
CA PRO A 204 -9.43 -14.00 8.53
C PRO A 204 -10.53 -14.85 7.90
N ARG A 205 -11.43 -15.40 8.72
CA ARG A 205 -12.55 -16.27 8.31
C ARG A 205 -13.90 -15.78 8.81
N SER A 206 -13.92 -14.74 9.64
CA SER A 206 -15.14 -14.18 10.22
C SER A 206 -15.13 -12.65 10.16
N GLU A 207 -16.32 -12.05 10.26
CA GLU A 207 -16.50 -10.61 10.36
C GLU A 207 -15.61 -10.00 11.46
N GLU A 208 -15.57 -10.62 12.64
CA GLU A 208 -14.75 -10.16 13.77
C GLU A 208 -13.25 -10.16 13.43
N GLN A 209 -12.76 -11.20 12.76
CA GLN A 209 -11.35 -11.28 12.37
C GLN A 209 -10.99 -10.22 11.31
N TRP A 210 -11.90 -9.96 10.36
CA TRP A 210 -11.74 -8.86 9.39
C TRP A 210 -11.82 -7.48 10.06
N LEU A 211 -12.67 -7.33 11.07
CA LEU A 211 -12.78 -6.11 11.87
C LEU A 211 -11.47 -5.81 12.61
N ILE A 212 -10.85 -6.83 13.21
CA ILE A 212 -9.54 -6.72 13.87
C ILE A 212 -8.46 -6.26 12.87
N ALA A 213 -8.40 -6.88 11.69
CA ALA A 213 -7.49 -6.44 10.63
C ALA A 213 -7.76 -4.98 10.21
N GLY A 214 -9.03 -4.60 10.13
CA GLY A 214 -9.44 -3.23 9.87
C GLY A 214 -9.03 -2.24 10.96
N TYR A 215 -9.02 -2.64 12.24
CA TYR A 215 -8.52 -1.78 13.33
C TYR A 215 -7.02 -1.59 13.27
N LEU A 216 -6.28 -2.63 12.85
CA LEU A 216 -4.85 -2.48 12.58
C LEU A 216 -4.62 -1.40 11.53
N MET A 217 -5.27 -1.51 10.38
CA MET A 217 -5.17 -0.51 9.30
C MET A 217 -5.53 0.90 9.78
N LYS A 218 -6.55 1.03 10.65
CA LYS A 218 -6.95 2.33 11.21
C LYS A 218 -5.88 2.92 12.14
N SER A 219 -5.18 2.09 12.92
CA SER A 219 -4.07 2.54 13.76
C SER A 219 -2.94 3.15 12.93
N TRP A 220 -2.59 2.48 11.83
CA TRP A 220 -1.60 2.98 10.88
C TRP A 220 -2.07 4.24 10.14
N GLU A 221 -3.35 4.28 9.74
CA GLU A 221 -3.97 5.47 9.15
C GLU A 221 -3.85 6.69 10.08
N ASN A 222 -4.17 6.54 11.36
CA ASN A 222 -4.10 7.63 12.34
C ASN A 222 -2.65 8.07 12.58
N ALA A 223 -1.72 7.12 12.74
CA ALA A 223 -0.30 7.44 12.91
C ALA A 223 0.24 8.23 11.70
N ALA A 224 -0.15 7.86 10.47
CA ALA A 224 0.25 8.58 9.28
C ALA A 224 -0.25 10.05 9.25
N VAL A 225 -1.51 10.27 9.68
CA VAL A 225 -2.09 11.63 9.80
C VAL A 225 -1.36 12.46 10.85
N ASP A 226 -1.09 11.86 12.01
CA ASP A 226 -0.42 12.56 13.11
C ASP A 226 1.03 12.89 12.75
N LEU A 227 1.79 11.93 12.20
CA LEU A 227 3.16 12.15 11.74
C LEU A 227 3.23 13.22 10.65
N LYS A 228 2.29 13.22 9.70
CA LYS A 228 2.25 14.21 8.63
C LYS A 228 2.14 15.61 9.23
N THR A 229 1.20 15.80 10.14
CA THR A 229 1.01 17.07 10.84
C THR A 229 2.28 17.50 11.57
N GLN A 230 2.96 16.56 12.24
CA GLN A 230 4.19 16.86 12.97
C GLN A 230 5.39 17.19 12.06
N VAL A 231 5.46 16.56 10.88
CA VAL A 231 6.45 16.89 9.84
C VAL A 231 6.19 18.29 9.29
N GLU A 232 4.94 18.61 8.94
CA GLU A 232 4.53 19.93 8.45
C GLU A 232 4.75 21.04 9.49
N ASP A 233 4.59 20.73 10.78
CA ASP A 233 4.88 21.62 11.92
C ASP A 233 6.40 21.82 12.16
N GLY A 234 7.27 21.09 11.46
CA GLY A 234 8.73 21.15 11.63
C GLY A 234 9.23 20.58 12.96
N LYS A 235 8.51 19.61 13.54
CA LYS A 235 8.88 19.02 14.86
C LYS A 235 10.10 18.11 14.79
N PHE A 236 10.41 17.56 13.63
CA PHE A 236 11.52 16.64 13.43
C PHE A 236 12.65 17.32 12.68
N ARG A 237 13.88 16.90 12.99
CA ARG A 237 15.10 17.43 12.37
C ARG A 237 15.55 16.64 11.14
N ASN A 238 15.14 15.39 11.05
CA ASN A 238 15.54 14.42 10.03
C ASN A 238 14.54 13.26 9.95
N ILE A 239 14.69 12.42 8.93
CA ILE A 239 13.83 11.25 8.70
C ILE A 239 13.99 10.18 9.80
N ASP A 240 15.16 10.11 10.45
CA ASP A 240 15.39 9.19 11.58
C ASP A 240 14.44 9.48 12.75
N GLU A 241 14.25 10.75 13.12
CA GLU A 241 13.32 11.14 14.19
C GLU A 241 11.86 10.85 13.81
N VAL A 242 11.48 11.06 12.54
CA VAL A 242 10.13 10.71 12.03
C VAL A 242 9.88 9.20 12.17
N ALA A 243 10.87 8.38 11.80
CA ALA A 243 10.75 6.92 11.83
C ALA A 243 10.73 6.36 13.26
N GLN A 244 11.48 6.97 14.20
CA GLN A 244 11.43 6.63 15.62
C GLN A 244 10.05 6.93 16.21
N GLU A 245 9.48 8.11 15.91
CA GLU A 245 8.15 8.48 16.37
C GLU A 245 7.07 7.56 15.76
N ALA A 246 7.20 7.21 14.47
CA ALA A 246 6.32 6.26 13.83
C ALA A 246 6.32 4.89 14.53
N GLY A 247 7.51 4.41 14.91
CA GLY A 247 7.65 3.19 15.71
C GLY A 247 6.95 3.31 17.07
N ALA A 248 7.12 4.42 17.78
CA ALA A 248 6.49 4.67 19.07
C ALA A 248 4.95 4.69 18.99
N MET A 249 4.39 5.21 17.89
CA MET A 249 2.94 5.26 17.67
C MET A 249 2.33 3.92 17.27
N VAL A 250 3.03 3.17 16.41
CA VAL A 250 2.44 2.02 15.71
C VAL A 250 2.76 0.69 16.37
N LEU A 251 3.93 0.55 17.01
CA LEU A 251 4.35 -0.73 17.60
C LEU A 251 3.40 -1.20 18.72
N PRO A 252 3.04 -0.38 19.73
CA PRO A 252 2.14 -0.83 20.80
C PRO A 252 0.77 -1.32 20.31
N PRO A 253 0.00 -0.58 19.48
CA PRO A 253 -1.28 -1.07 19.00
C PRO A 253 -1.13 -2.27 18.06
N THR A 254 -0.09 -2.32 17.23
CA THR A 254 0.17 -3.48 16.36
C THR A 254 0.43 -4.74 17.17
N LEU A 255 1.20 -4.65 18.27
CA LEU A 255 1.45 -5.78 19.15
C LEU A 255 0.18 -6.23 19.88
N MET A 256 -0.61 -5.28 20.41
CA MET A 256 -1.89 -5.58 21.06
C MET A 256 -2.86 -6.27 20.12
N ILE A 257 -3.00 -5.75 18.89
CA ILE A 257 -3.87 -6.33 17.86
C ILE A 257 -3.32 -7.68 17.41
N GLY A 258 -2.00 -7.82 17.25
CA GLY A 258 -1.37 -9.11 16.93
C GLY A 258 -1.62 -10.17 18.00
N ILE A 259 -1.57 -9.80 19.28
CA ILE A 259 -1.91 -10.70 20.40
C ILE A 259 -3.39 -11.09 20.33
N ALA A 260 -4.30 -10.12 20.23
CA ALA A 260 -5.74 -10.36 20.15
C ALA A 260 -6.13 -11.20 18.92
N TYR A 261 -5.47 -10.97 17.79
CA TYR A 261 -5.64 -11.75 16.57
C TYR A 261 -5.12 -13.17 16.78
N SER A 262 -3.94 -13.34 17.39
CA SER A 262 -3.36 -14.67 17.65
C SER A 262 -4.21 -15.52 18.60
N SER A 263 -4.92 -14.91 19.56
CA SER A 263 -5.83 -15.65 20.45
C SER A 263 -7.03 -16.23 19.71
N GLN A 264 -7.51 -15.57 18.65
CA GLN A 264 -8.62 -16.03 17.82
C GLN A 264 -8.29 -17.29 16.98
N PHE A 265 -7.02 -17.68 16.88
CA PHE A 265 -6.57 -18.89 16.18
C PHE A 265 -5.99 -19.97 17.11
N LYS A 266 -6.01 -19.76 18.43
CA LYS A 266 -5.50 -20.72 19.42
C LYS A 266 -6.58 -21.64 19.99
N GLU A 267 -7.86 -21.35 19.75
CA GLU A 267 -8.98 -22.13 20.32
C GLU A 267 -9.34 -23.39 19.51
N ASP A 268 -8.70 -23.60 18.35
CA ASP A 268 -8.97 -24.73 17.44
C ASP A 268 -7.95 -25.91 17.53
N ASP A 269 -7.02 -25.89 18.50
CA ASP A 269 -6.08 -27.00 18.79
C ASP A 269 -6.48 -27.80 20.05
#